data_AF-A0A0R3WAI6-F1
#
_entry.id   AF-A0A0R3WAI6-F1
#
_cell.length_a   1.000
_cell.length_b   1.000
_cell.length_c   1.000
_cell.angle_alpha   90.00
_cell.angle_beta   90.00
_cell.angle_gamma   90.00
#
_symmetry.space_group_name_H-M   'P 1'
#
loop_
_entity.id
_entity.type
_entity.pdbx_description
1 polymer ?
#
loop_
_entity_poly.entity_id
_entity_poly.type
_entity_poly.pdbx_seq_one_letter_code
_entity_poly.pdbx_strand_id
1 'polypeptide(L)'
;MEKLVNGFSVLRLNTPLEYCVRFVAVESRKVSVFSAYVKAYFNEVKSKHPVMKTTEIMKKLSEMYKTASPSELAKLTVSASIPRIKTEEEKLEDRKKLSFARKHGLPKSLPITGYHVYLHDHLSGNKAYISRAQENRLAHFRNLKAWSEENGIQFSKRTSVLVSRFYAKHHKKDTTDKSATNKAPPK
;
A
#
# COMPACT_ATOMS: atom_id res chain seq x y z
N MET A 1 -61.54 -9.43 -14.65
CA MET A 1 -60.89 -8.16 -14.25
C MET A 1 -59.57 -8.50 -13.60
N GLU A 2 -58.48 -8.45 -14.37
CA GLU A 2 -57.11 -8.66 -13.90
C GLU A 2 -56.47 -7.31 -13.58
N LYS A 3 -55.93 -7.14 -12.36
CA LYS A 3 -55.05 -6.01 -12.01
C LYS A 3 -53.93 -6.47 -11.06
N LEU A 4 -52.75 -6.63 -11.65
CA LEU A 4 -51.42 -6.16 -11.23
C LEU A 4 -51.13 -5.87 -9.74
N VAL A 5 -50.25 -6.71 -9.18
CA VAL A 5 -48.94 -6.41 -8.57
C VAL A 5 -48.63 -4.91 -8.28
N ASN A 6 -48.50 -4.54 -7.00
CA ASN A 6 -47.31 -3.91 -6.40
C ASN A 6 -47.61 -3.37 -4.99
N GLY A 7 -46.86 -3.84 -4.00
CA GLY A 7 -46.83 -3.30 -2.65
C GLY A 7 -45.49 -3.59 -2.02
N PHE A 8 -44.51 -2.73 -2.31
CA PHE A 8 -43.19 -2.70 -1.70
C PHE A 8 -43.30 -2.63 -0.17
N SER A 9 -42.95 -3.70 0.56
CA SER A 9 -42.65 -3.58 1.99
C SER A 9 -41.20 -3.17 2.16
N VAL A 10 -41.00 -1.89 2.46
CA VAL A 10 -39.75 -1.31 2.96
C VAL A 10 -39.56 -1.77 4.41
N LEU A 11 -38.89 -2.90 4.62
CA LEU A 11 -38.33 -3.23 5.93
C LEU A 11 -36.99 -2.52 6.07
N ARG A 12 -37.08 -1.32 6.63
CA ARG A 12 -35.99 -0.48 7.10
C ARG A 12 -35.38 -1.13 8.35
N LEU A 13 -34.42 -2.05 8.16
CA LEU A 13 -33.59 -2.55 9.26
C LEU A 13 -32.46 -1.54 9.52
N ASN A 14 -32.78 -0.55 10.35
CA ASN A 14 -31.80 0.24 11.07
C ASN A 14 -31.24 -0.62 12.21
N THR A 15 -30.07 -1.21 12.01
CA THR A 15 -29.21 -1.68 13.09
C THR A 15 -27.84 -1.03 12.90
N PRO A 16 -27.36 -0.24 13.87
CA PRO A 16 -25.97 0.20 13.85
C PRO A 16 -25.12 -1.04 14.13
N LEU A 17 -24.47 -1.54 13.08
CA LEU A 17 -23.29 -2.37 13.23
C LEU A 17 -22.27 -1.49 13.97
N GLU A 18 -22.22 -1.63 15.29
CA GLU A 18 -21.05 -1.28 16.07
C GLU A 18 -19.89 -2.09 15.49
N TYR A 19 -19.22 -1.48 14.51
CA TYR A 19 -17.90 -1.86 14.11
C TYR A 19 -17.05 -1.68 15.37
N CYS A 20 -16.84 -2.77 16.08
CA CYS A 20 -15.79 -2.91 17.07
C CYS A 20 -14.47 -2.79 16.29
N VAL A 21 -14.07 -1.54 16.00
CA VAL A 21 -12.72 -1.20 15.58
C VAL A 21 -11.88 -1.47 16.81
N ARG A 22 -11.39 -2.70 16.94
CA ARG A 22 -10.16 -2.95 17.70
C ARG A 22 -9.11 -2.08 17.03
N PHE A 23 -8.90 -0.88 17.58
CA PHE A 23 -7.65 -0.17 17.45
C PHE A 23 -6.59 -1.08 18.06
N VAL A 24 -6.05 -1.98 17.25
CA VAL A 24 -4.72 -2.49 17.50
C VAL A 24 -3.86 -1.25 17.35
N ALA A 25 -3.53 -0.63 18.47
CA ALA A 25 -2.39 0.26 18.55
C ALA A 25 -1.23 -0.55 17.98
N VAL A 26 -0.96 -0.36 16.69
CA VAL A 26 0.30 -0.77 16.10
C VAL A 26 1.27 0.19 16.74
N GLU A 27 1.73 -0.18 17.93
CA GLU A 27 2.91 0.40 18.53
C GLU A 27 3.96 0.29 17.43
N SER A 28 4.28 1.45 16.83
CA SER A 28 5.20 1.54 15.72
C SER A 28 6.42 0.75 16.15
N ARG A 29 6.76 -0.33 15.44
CA ARG A 29 7.91 -1.15 15.81
C ARG A 29 9.09 -0.19 15.86
N LYS A 30 9.51 0.15 17.08
CA LYS A 30 10.67 1.01 17.30
C LYS A 30 11.79 0.29 16.57
N VAL A 31 12.34 0.93 15.54
CA VAL A 31 13.47 0.38 14.80
C VAL A 31 14.54 0.14 15.87
N SER A 32 14.99 -1.12 15.99
CA SER A 32 15.95 -1.48 17.03
C SER A 32 17.14 -0.52 16.94
N VAL A 33 17.50 0.11 18.05
CA VAL A 33 18.59 1.10 18.14
C VAL A 33 19.90 0.50 17.59
N PHE A 34 20.10 -0.80 17.82
CA PHE A 34 21.21 -1.56 17.26
C PHE A 34 21.19 -1.62 15.73
N SER A 35 20.02 -1.75 15.10
CA SER A 35 19.93 -1.78 13.63
C SER A 35 20.30 -0.43 12.99
N ALA A 36 20.01 0.68 13.67
CA ALA A 36 20.45 2.01 13.25
C ALA A 36 21.96 2.18 13.44
N TYR A 37 22.50 1.71 14.58
CA TYR A 37 23.93 1.68 14.86
C TYR A 37 24.72 0.87 13.82
N VAL A 38 24.28 -0.35 13.50
CA VAL A 38 24.93 -1.19 12.48
C VAL A 38 24.97 -0.45 11.14
N LYS A 39 23.86 0.17 10.69
CA LYS A 39 23.86 0.89 9.41
C LYS A 39 24.86 2.05 9.35
N ALA A 40 25.04 2.78 10.45
CA ALA A 40 25.97 3.91 10.52
C ALA A 40 27.43 3.42 10.49
N TYR A 41 27.77 2.46 11.34
CA TYR A 41 29.17 2.05 11.57
C TYR A 41 29.64 0.89 10.71
N PHE A 42 28.75 0.18 10.00
CA PHE A 42 29.13 -0.97 9.18
C PHE A 42 30.12 -0.61 8.07
N ASN A 43 29.88 0.52 7.38
CA ASN A 43 30.80 0.97 6.32
C ASN A 43 32.15 1.40 6.91
N GLU A 44 32.17 2.01 8.09
CA GLU A 44 33.42 2.39 8.75
C GLU A 44 34.25 1.16 9.16
N VAL A 45 33.61 0.15 9.75
CA VAL A 45 34.29 -1.09 10.16
C VAL A 45 34.75 -1.89 8.95
N LYS A 46 33.95 -1.93 7.87
CA LYS A 46 34.31 -2.59 6.61
C LYS A 46 35.46 -1.89 5.89
N SER A 47 35.53 -0.56 5.91
CA SER A 47 36.63 0.21 5.32
C SER A 47 37.94 0.03 6.08
N LYS A 48 37.89 -0.07 7.42
CA LYS A 48 39.07 -0.35 8.25
C LYS A 48 39.54 -1.80 8.15
N HIS A 49 38.65 -2.72 7.77
CA HIS A 49 38.94 -4.16 7.68
C HIS A 49 38.30 -4.78 6.43
N PRO A 50 38.84 -4.51 5.23
CA PRO A 50 38.25 -4.99 3.98
C PRO A 50 38.31 -6.51 3.81
N VAL A 51 39.15 -7.20 4.59
CA VAL A 51 39.37 -8.66 4.51
C VAL A 51 38.49 -9.44 5.50
N MET A 52 37.90 -8.78 6.51
CA MET A 52 37.09 -9.48 7.52
C MET A 52 35.74 -9.93 6.95
N LYS A 53 35.29 -11.11 7.39
CA LYS A 53 33.97 -11.62 7.03
C LYS A 53 32.88 -10.78 7.70
N THR A 54 31.74 -10.64 7.04
CA THR A 54 30.58 -9.89 7.56
C THR A 54 30.17 -10.34 8.98
N THR A 55 30.33 -11.62 9.32
CA THR A 55 30.07 -12.17 10.65
C THR A 55 30.98 -11.59 11.73
N GLU A 56 32.27 -11.39 11.43
CA GLU A 56 33.25 -10.80 12.34
C GLU A 56 33.02 -9.30 12.50
N ILE A 57 32.64 -8.63 11.42
CA ILE A 57 32.23 -7.21 11.43
C ILE A 57 31.01 -7.02 12.34
N MET A 58 30.00 -7.90 12.24
CA MET A 58 28.81 -7.85 13.10
C MET A 58 29.14 -8.13 14.58
N LYS A 59 30.07 -9.05 14.86
CA LYS A 59 30.53 -9.31 16.23
C LYS A 59 31.22 -8.08 16.82
N LYS A 60 32.14 -7.47 16.06
CA LYS A 60 32.84 -6.24 16.46
C LYS A 60 31.88 -5.06 16.68
N LEU A 61 30.89 -4.89 15.80
CA LEU A 61 29.83 -3.87 15.97
C LEU A 61 28.98 -4.13 17.23
N SER A 62 28.71 -5.39 17.57
CA SER A 62 27.97 -5.73 18.79
C SER A 62 28.78 -5.46 20.06
N GLU A 63 30.09 -5.66 20.02
CA GLU A 63 31.01 -5.32 21.12
C GLU A 63 31.11 -3.81 21.27
N MET A 64 31.31 -3.07 20.16
CA MET A 64 31.35 -1.61 20.18
C MET A 64 30.04 -0.99 20.67
N TYR A 65 28.89 -1.58 20.31
CA TYR A 65 27.58 -1.14 20.78
C TYR A 65 27.41 -1.30 22.30
N LYS A 66 27.97 -2.37 22.89
CA LYS A 66 27.93 -2.59 24.34
C LYS A 66 28.83 -1.61 25.11
N THR A 67 29.92 -1.15 24.48
CA THR A 67 30.86 -0.20 25.06
C THR A 67 30.53 1.26 24.75
N ALA A 68 29.63 1.53 23.80
CA ALA A 68 29.24 2.88 23.41
C ALA A 68 28.51 3.61 24.54
N SER A 69 28.75 4.92 24.67
CA SER A 69 28.10 5.72 25.71
C SER A 69 26.60 5.86 25.44
N PRO A 70 25.75 5.88 26.48
CA PRO A 70 24.30 6.03 26.32
C PRO A 70 23.91 7.33 25.60
N SER A 71 24.80 8.33 25.57
CA SER A 71 24.63 9.59 24.83
C SER A 71 24.71 9.44 23.30
N GLU A 72 25.47 8.48 22.77
CA GLU A 72 25.53 8.19 21.32
C GLU A 72 24.31 7.37 20.88
N LEU A 73 23.88 6.43 21.72
CA LEU A 73 22.69 5.62 21.52
C LEU A 73 21.41 6.48 21.51
N ALA A 74 21.35 7.52 22.34
CA ALA A 74 20.24 8.48 22.33
C ALA A 74 20.17 9.28 21.02
N LYS A 75 21.31 9.75 20.49
CA LYS A 75 21.38 10.44 19.19
C LYS A 75 20.94 9.53 18.03
N LEU A 76 21.32 8.26 18.08
CA LEU A 76 20.91 7.24 17.09
C LEU A 76 19.45 6.82 17.21
N THR A 77 18.85 6.89 18.40
CA THR A 77 17.42 6.66 18.60
C THR A 77 16.59 7.75 17.92
N VAL A 78 17.08 8.99 17.93
CA VAL A 78 16.46 10.13 17.22
C VAL A 78 16.65 10.01 15.70
N SER A 79 17.79 9.49 15.23
CA SER A 79 18.07 9.32 13.80
C SER A 79 17.63 7.97 13.23
N ALA A 80 17.12 7.06 14.05
CA ALA A 80 16.55 5.78 13.61
C ALA A 80 15.28 6.08 12.83
N SER A 81 15.46 6.32 11.53
CA SER A 81 14.45 6.54 10.49
C SER A 81 13.11 6.00 10.93
N ILE A 82 12.29 6.90 11.49
CA ILE A 82 10.89 6.67 11.76
C ILE A 82 10.34 6.08 10.46
N PRO A 83 9.80 4.84 10.45
CA PRO A 83 9.11 4.35 9.27
C PRO A 83 8.05 5.40 8.99
N ARG A 84 8.17 6.17 7.89
CA ARG A 84 7.30 7.33 7.59
C ARG A 84 5.87 6.91 7.88
N ILE A 85 5.35 7.31 9.04
CA ILE A 85 3.97 7.10 9.38
C ILE A 85 3.28 8.10 8.46
N LYS A 86 2.64 7.58 7.42
CA LYS A 86 1.84 8.42 6.53
C LYS A 86 0.89 9.21 7.40
N THR A 87 0.99 10.53 7.35
CA THR A 87 0.06 11.41 8.05
C THR A 87 -1.36 11.10 7.56
N GLU A 88 -2.38 11.35 8.39
CA GLU A 88 -3.77 11.05 8.01
C GLU A 88 -4.17 11.76 6.71
N GLU A 89 -3.61 12.95 6.44
CA GLU A 89 -3.77 13.71 5.20
C GLU A 89 -3.25 12.92 3.99
N GLU A 90 -2.05 12.33 4.08
CA GLU A 90 -1.46 11.53 2.99
C GLU A 90 -2.31 10.29 2.70
N LYS A 91 -2.84 9.64 3.74
CA LYS A 91 -3.75 8.50 3.58
C LYS A 91 -5.04 8.91 2.88
N LEU A 92 -5.58 10.08 3.21
CA LEU A 92 -6.80 10.61 2.60
C LEU A 92 -6.57 10.95 1.12
N GLU A 93 -5.42 11.52 0.78
CA GLU A 93 -5.02 11.72 -0.61
C GLU A 93 -4.88 10.41 -1.38
N ASP A 94 -4.21 9.40 -0.82
CA ASP A 94 -4.07 8.09 -1.46
C ASP A 94 -5.44 7.45 -1.73
N ARG A 95 -6.40 7.62 -0.81
CA ARG A 95 -7.80 7.19 -0.99
C ARG A 95 -8.47 7.94 -2.15
N LYS A 96 -8.27 9.26 -2.28
CA LYS A 96 -8.79 10.05 -3.41
C LYS A 96 -8.22 9.58 -4.75
N LYS A 97 -6.89 9.43 -4.82
CA LYS A 97 -6.18 8.97 -6.03
C LYS A 97 -6.67 7.57 -6.44
N LEU A 98 -6.81 6.66 -5.48
CA LEU A 98 -7.31 5.31 -5.72
C LEU A 98 -8.77 5.30 -6.20
N SER A 99 -9.61 6.13 -5.59
CA SER A 99 -11.02 6.25 -5.98
C SER A 99 -11.16 6.80 -7.39
N PHE A 100 -10.32 7.78 -7.77
CA PHE A 100 -10.25 8.30 -9.13
C PHE A 100 -9.85 7.19 -10.11
N ALA A 101 -8.74 6.51 -9.90
CA ALA A 101 -8.30 5.43 -10.78
C ALA A 101 -9.35 4.30 -10.93
N ARG A 102 -10.07 3.95 -9.85
CA ARG A 102 -11.17 2.97 -9.91
C ARG A 102 -12.34 3.41 -10.79
N LYS A 103 -12.69 4.71 -10.79
CA LYS A 103 -13.70 5.25 -11.71
C LYS A 103 -13.27 5.14 -13.18
N HIS A 104 -11.97 5.16 -13.43
CA HIS A 104 -11.37 4.99 -14.76
C HIS A 104 -10.95 3.54 -15.05
N GLY A 105 -11.64 2.56 -14.45
CA GLY A 105 -11.47 1.15 -14.83
C GLY A 105 -10.24 0.45 -14.26
N LEU A 106 -9.58 0.99 -13.22
CA LEU A 106 -8.44 0.31 -12.59
C LEU A 106 -8.84 -1.13 -12.18
N PRO A 107 -8.12 -2.16 -12.68
CA PRO A 107 -8.40 -3.55 -12.35
C PRO A 107 -8.36 -3.81 -10.85
N LYS A 108 -9.41 -4.45 -10.33
CA LYS A 108 -9.44 -4.91 -8.93
C LYS A 108 -8.48 -6.09 -8.75
N SER A 109 -7.83 -6.15 -7.58
CA SER A 109 -7.02 -7.31 -7.22
C SER A 109 -7.92 -8.53 -7.05
N LEU A 110 -7.65 -9.57 -7.83
CA LEU A 110 -8.25 -10.89 -7.62
C LEU A 110 -7.78 -11.47 -6.28
N PRO A 111 -8.43 -12.51 -5.75
CA PRO A 111 -7.97 -13.20 -4.54
C PRO A 111 -6.57 -13.79 -4.77
N ILE A 112 -5.55 -13.21 -4.14
CA ILE A 112 -4.14 -13.57 -4.36
C ILE A 112 -3.62 -14.58 -3.34
N THR A 113 -4.19 -14.65 -2.14
CA THR A 113 -3.71 -15.62 -1.13
C THR A 113 -4.49 -16.93 -1.26
N GLY A 114 -3.77 -18.06 -1.08
CA GLY A 114 -4.38 -19.38 -1.08
C GLY A 114 -5.53 -19.50 -0.08
N TYR A 115 -5.52 -18.74 1.02
CA TYR A 115 -6.63 -18.69 1.98
C TYR A 115 -7.90 -18.00 1.41
N HIS A 116 -7.77 -16.88 0.69
CA HIS A 116 -8.94 -16.25 0.06
C HIS A 116 -9.52 -17.14 -1.05
N VAL A 117 -8.64 -17.81 -1.81
CA VAL A 117 -9.08 -18.79 -2.81
C VAL A 117 -9.72 -19.99 -2.14
N TYR A 118 -9.14 -20.50 -1.05
CA TYR A 118 -9.72 -21.58 -0.25
C TYR A 118 -11.10 -21.21 0.30
N LEU A 119 -11.30 -20.02 0.87
CA LEU A 119 -12.64 -19.61 1.32
C LEU A 119 -13.66 -19.62 0.17
N HIS A 120 -13.25 -19.18 -1.02
CA HIS A 120 -14.11 -19.16 -2.20
C HIS A 120 -14.33 -20.57 -2.81
N ASP A 121 -13.31 -21.42 -2.75
CA ASP A 121 -13.27 -22.76 -3.32
C ASP A 121 -13.89 -23.81 -2.37
N HIS A 122 -13.79 -23.64 -1.05
CA HIS A 122 -14.37 -24.53 -0.06
C HIS A 122 -15.89 -24.42 -0.01
N LEU A 123 -16.43 -23.23 -0.31
CA LEU A 123 -17.85 -23.02 -0.59
C LEU A 123 -18.30 -23.64 -1.93
N SER A 124 -17.36 -23.98 -2.83
CA SER A 124 -17.65 -24.55 -4.16
C SER A 124 -17.06 -25.96 -4.40
N GLY A 125 -16.50 -26.60 -3.36
CA GLY A 125 -16.02 -27.98 -3.39
C GLY A 125 -14.69 -28.25 -4.13
N ASN A 126 -13.93 -27.23 -4.54
CA ASN A 126 -12.71 -27.42 -5.34
C ASN A 126 -11.42 -27.38 -4.48
N LYS A 127 -10.45 -28.28 -4.73
CA LYS A 127 -9.23 -28.43 -3.92
C LYS A 127 -7.95 -27.87 -4.56
N ALA A 128 -8.03 -27.27 -5.76
CA ALA A 128 -6.89 -26.76 -6.51
C ALA A 128 -6.53 -25.27 -6.22
N TYR A 129 -6.64 -24.83 -4.96
CA TYR A 129 -6.60 -23.41 -4.59
C TYR A 129 -5.22 -22.74 -4.76
N ILE A 130 -4.13 -23.48 -4.60
CA ILE A 130 -2.76 -22.92 -4.69
C ILE A 130 -2.44 -22.51 -6.14
N SER A 131 -2.65 -23.40 -7.11
CA SER A 131 -2.41 -23.13 -8.53
C SER A 131 -3.30 -21.98 -9.02
N ARG A 132 -4.58 -21.98 -8.63
CA ARG A 132 -5.53 -20.92 -8.96
C ARG A 132 -5.15 -19.56 -8.36
N ALA A 133 -4.62 -19.52 -7.13
CA ALA A 133 -4.13 -18.28 -6.53
C ALA A 133 -2.94 -17.69 -7.33
N GLN A 134 -2.05 -18.54 -7.83
CA GLN A 134 -0.92 -18.12 -8.67
C GLN A 134 -1.39 -17.59 -10.03
N GLU A 135 -2.34 -18.28 -10.68
CA GLU A 135 -2.95 -17.84 -11.93
C GLU A 135 -3.66 -16.49 -11.77
N ASN A 136 -4.47 -16.32 -10.72
CA ASN A 136 -5.15 -15.08 -10.39
C ASN A 136 -4.17 -13.92 -10.23
N ARG A 137 -3.03 -14.16 -9.58
CA ARG A 137 -1.98 -13.15 -9.42
C ARG A 137 -1.38 -12.75 -10.77
N LEU A 138 -1.10 -13.71 -11.65
CA LEU A 138 -0.55 -13.44 -12.98
C LEU A 138 -1.57 -12.72 -13.87
N ALA A 139 -2.82 -13.15 -13.86
CA ALA A 139 -3.92 -12.50 -14.57
C ALA A 139 -4.09 -11.05 -14.11
N HIS A 140 -4.03 -10.79 -12.80
CA HIS A 140 -4.09 -9.42 -12.28
C HIS A 140 -2.94 -8.54 -12.80
N PHE A 141 -1.71 -9.06 -12.89
CA PHE A 141 -0.61 -8.30 -13.47
C PHE A 141 -0.76 -8.03 -14.97
N ARG A 142 -1.33 -8.97 -15.73
CA ARG A 142 -1.66 -8.76 -17.16
C ARG A 142 -2.69 -7.64 -17.31
N ASN A 143 -3.73 -7.66 -16.50
CA ASN A 143 -4.77 -6.63 -16.51
C ASN A 143 -4.21 -5.26 -16.13
N LEU A 144 -3.36 -5.18 -15.09
CA LEU A 144 -2.70 -3.92 -14.73
C LEU A 144 -1.77 -3.39 -15.83
N LYS A 145 -1.09 -4.29 -16.55
CA LYS A 145 -0.25 -3.93 -17.68
C LYS A 145 -1.08 -3.35 -18.83
N ALA A 146 -2.14 -4.05 -19.25
CA ALA A 146 -3.05 -3.59 -20.29
C ALA A 146 -3.66 -2.22 -19.95
N TRP A 147 -4.16 -2.07 -18.72
CA TRP A 147 -4.70 -0.79 -18.24
C TRP A 147 -3.65 0.33 -18.23
N SER A 148 -2.39 0.03 -17.88
CA SER A 148 -1.33 1.02 -17.92
C SER A 148 -0.98 1.47 -19.35
N GLU A 149 -1.02 0.55 -20.31
CA GLU A 149 -0.77 0.83 -21.72
C GLU A 149 -1.91 1.64 -22.34
N GLU A 150 -3.16 1.28 -22.07
CA GLU A 150 -4.36 2.01 -22.52
C GLU A 150 -4.37 3.47 -22.04
N ASN A 151 -3.95 3.69 -20.79
CA ASN A 151 -3.87 5.03 -20.21
C ASN A 151 -2.53 5.74 -20.50
N GLY A 152 -1.63 5.10 -21.27
CA GLY A 152 -0.32 5.61 -21.64
C GLY A 152 0.55 6.00 -20.44
N ILE A 153 0.54 5.21 -19.38
CA ILE A 153 1.38 5.37 -18.18
C ILE A 153 2.40 4.24 -18.11
N GLN A 154 3.60 4.51 -17.57
CA GLN A 154 4.62 3.49 -17.42
C GLN A 154 4.16 2.40 -16.43
N PHE A 155 4.23 1.14 -16.87
CA PHE A 155 3.85 -0.02 -16.06
C PHE A 155 4.64 -0.11 -14.74
N SER A 156 3.96 -0.59 -13.70
CA SER A 156 4.54 -0.96 -12.41
C SER A 156 3.73 -2.08 -11.79
N LYS A 157 4.39 -3.05 -11.15
CA LYS A 157 3.70 -4.12 -10.41
C LYS A 157 2.97 -3.60 -9.16
N ARG A 158 3.33 -2.40 -8.67
CA ARG A 158 2.71 -1.79 -7.49
C ARG A 158 1.52 -0.92 -7.91
N THR A 159 0.32 -1.30 -7.49
CA THR A 159 -0.92 -0.58 -7.79
C THR A 159 -0.87 0.88 -7.31
N SER A 160 -0.30 1.15 -6.13
CA SER A 160 -0.18 2.51 -5.61
C SER A 160 0.61 3.43 -6.54
N VAL A 161 1.70 2.92 -7.13
CA VAL A 161 2.53 3.68 -8.09
C VAL A 161 1.75 3.96 -9.37
N LEU A 162 1.02 2.97 -9.90
CA LEU A 162 0.17 3.16 -11.08
C LEU A 162 -0.91 4.22 -10.82
N VAL A 163 -1.57 4.14 -9.68
CA VAL A 163 -2.61 5.08 -9.25
C VAL A 163 -2.07 6.50 -9.14
N SER A 164 -0.91 6.70 -8.50
CA SER A 164 -0.30 8.02 -8.39
C SER A 164 0.09 8.60 -9.77
N ARG A 165 0.66 7.78 -10.65
CA ARG A 165 1.03 8.19 -12.02
C ARG A 165 -0.19 8.56 -12.85
N PHE A 166 -1.22 7.72 -12.80
CA PHE A 166 -2.49 7.97 -13.49
C PHE A 166 -3.12 9.27 -13.01
N TYR A 167 -3.22 9.46 -11.69
CA TYR A 167 -3.76 10.68 -11.12
C TYR A 167 -2.95 11.91 -11.55
N ALA A 168 -1.62 11.86 -11.49
CA ALA A 168 -0.77 12.99 -11.89
C ALA A 168 -0.97 13.39 -13.36
N LYS A 169 -1.21 12.42 -14.25
CA LYS A 169 -1.40 12.64 -15.69
C LYS A 169 -2.80 13.18 -16.03
N HIS A 170 -3.85 12.60 -15.44
CA HIS A 170 -5.23 12.88 -15.84
C HIS A 170 -5.92 13.94 -14.98
N HIS A 171 -5.57 14.06 -13.69
CA HIS A 171 -6.20 15.04 -12.80
C HIS A 171 -5.89 16.49 -13.19
N LYS A 172 -4.69 16.76 -13.74
CA LYS A 172 -4.34 18.11 -14.21
C LYS A 172 -5.17 18.50 -15.44
N LYS A 173 -5.42 17.55 -16.33
CA LYS A 173 -6.19 17.77 -17.56
C LYS A 173 -7.65 18.14 -17.26
N ASP A 174 -8.28 17.41 -16.33
CA ASP A 174 -9.66 17.69 -15.91
C ASP A 174 -9.84 19.07 -15.25
N THR A 175 -8.82 19.58 -14.54
CA THR A 175 -8.87 20.92 -13.94
C THR A 175 -8.68 22.05 -14.96
N THR A 176 -7.87 21.82 -16.00
CA THR A 176 -7.63 22.81 -17.05
C THR A 176 -8.84 22.90 -17.99
N ASP A 177 -9.41 21.77 -18.39
CA ASP A 177 -10.55 21.72 -19.32
C ASP A 177 -11.82 22.34 -18.70
N LYS A 178 -12.05 22.19 -17.39
CA LYS A 178 -13.16 22.84 -16.67
C LYS A 178 -12.98 24.36 -16.49
N SER A 179 -11.75 24.86 -16.52
CA SER A 179 -11.47 26.30 -16.40
C SER A 179 -11.67 27.06 -17.73
N ALA A 180 -11.55 26.36 -18.87
CA ALA A 180 -11.70 26.94 -20.20
C ALA A 180 -13.18 27.14 -20.60
N THR A 181 -14.10 26.34 -20.08
CA THR A 181 -15.54 26.43 -20.41
C THR A 181 -16.29 27.56 -19.70
N ASN A 182 -15.68 28.25 -18.73
CA ASN A 182 -16.32 29.36 -18.00
C ASN A 182 -15.94 30.77 -18.53
N LYS A 183 -15.26 30.86 -19.69
CA LYS A 183 -14.92 32.13 -20.34
C LYS A 183 -15.53 32.19 -21.74
N ALA A 184 -16.80 32.58 -21.82
CA ALA A 184 -17.42 33.13 -23.02
C ALA A 184 -18.14 34.45 -22.64
N PRO A 185 -18.20 35.44 -23.56
CA PRO A 185 -17.98 36.85 -23.24
C PRO A 185 -19.25 37.61 -22.83
N PRO A 186 -19.13 38.75 -22.13
CA PRO A 186 -20.24 39.68 -21.97
C PRO A 186 -20.58 40.33 -23.32
N LYS A 187 -21.88 40.50 -23.58
CA LYS A 187 -22.45 41.28 -24.69
C LYS A 187 -22.14 42.76 -24.56
#